data_AF-A0A5B2X4L6-F1
#
_entry.id   AF-A0A5B2X4L6-F1
#
_cell.length_a   1.000
_cell.length_b   1.000
_cell.length_c   1.000
_cell.angle_alpha   90.00
_cell.angle_beta   90.00
_cell.angle_gamma   90.00
#
_symmetry.space_group_name_H-M   'P 1'
#
loop_
_entity.id
_entity.type
_entity.pdbx_description
1 polymer ?
#
loop_
_entity_poly.entity_id
_entity_poly.type
_entity_poly.pdbx_seq_one_letter_code
_entity_poly.pdbx_strand_id
1 'polypeptide(L)' 'MSEFAASLRDRIRQAREAVRLASEAGDEHGASAHGADLANLRRLASEHGVDVSEAGQPES' A
#
# COMPACT_ATOMS: atom_id res chain seq x y z
N MET A 1 11.77 -13.49 -7.07
CA MET A 1 11.17 -12.70 -5.97
C MET A 1 10.31 -13.65 -5.14
N SER A 2 10.31 -13.59 -3.80
CA SER A 2 9.48 -14.53 -3.01
C SER A 2 7.99 -14.21 -3.16
N GLU A 3 7.14 -15.22 -3.07
CA GLU A 3 5.67 -15.09 -3.14
C GLU A 3 5.15 -14.10 -2.09
N PHE A 4 5.70 -14.16 -0.87
CA PHE A 4 5.43 -13.19 0.19
C PHE A 4 5.73 -11.76 -0.25
N ALA A 5 6.92 -11.52 -0.82
CA ALA A 5 7.33 -10.18 -1.22
C ALA A 5 6.50 -9.66 -2.40
N ALA A 6 6.06 -10.53 -3.32
CA ALA A 6 5.15 -10.16 -4.41
C ALA A 6 3.76 -9.79 -3.88
N SER A 7 3.18 -10.63 -3.01
CA SER A 7 1.89 -10.38 -2.37
C SER A 7 1.90 -9.09 -1.54
N LEU A 8 2.96 -8.85 -0.77
CA LEU A 8 3.08 -7.66 0.07
C LEU A 8 3.17 -6.36 -0.75
N ARG A 9 3.92 -6.38 -1.86
CA ARG A 9 3.98 -5.23 -2.79
C ARG A 9 2.62 -4.95 -3.41
N ASP A 10 1.91 -6.00 -3.84
CA ASP A 10 0.58 -5.84 -4.44
C ASP A 10 -0.42 -5.25 -3.46
N ARG A 11 -0.45 -5.74 -2.21
CA ARG A 11 -1.30 -5.19 -1.15
C ARG A 11 -0.97 -3.72 -0.83
N ILE A 12 0.31 -3.35 -0.85
CA ILE A 12 0.73 -1.95 -0.66
C ILE A 12 0.23 -1.07 -1.80
N ARG A 13 0.32 -1.54 -3.05
CA ARG A 13 -0.20 -0.84 -4.23
C ARG A 13 -1.71 -0.65 -4.13
N GLN A 14 -2.45 -1.70 -3.78
CA GLN A 14 -3.90 -1.64 -3.59
C GLN A 14 -4.31 -0.68 -2.46
N ALA A 15 -3.62 -0.72 -1.31
CA ALA A 15 -3.93 0.18 -0.20
C ALA A 15 -3.65 1.65 -0.55
N ARG A 16 -2.59 1.94 -1.31
CA ARG A 16 -2.33 3.30 -1.84
C ARG A 16 -3.46 3.78 -2.73
N GLU A 17 -3.92 2.93 -3.64
CA GLU A 17 -5.02 3.26 -4.54
C GLU A 17 -6.33 3.47 -3.78
N ALA A 18 -6.61 2.65 -2.77
CA ALA A 18 -7.79 2.81 -1.92
C ALA A 18 -7.76 4.14 -1.13
N VAL A 19 -6.60 4.56 -0.61
CA VAL A 19 -6.44 5.89 0.01
C VAL A 19 -6.75 7.00 -0.99
N ARG A 20 -6.21 6.90 -2.21
CA ARG A 20 -6.43 7.89 -3.28
C ARG A 20 -7.91 8.00 -3.61
N LEU A 21 -8.57 6.87 -3.88
CA LEU A 21 -9.99 6.82 -4.25
C LEU A 21 -10.90 7.34 -3.13
N ALA A 22 -10.65 6.95 -1.88
CA ALA A 22 -11.43 7.45 -0.75
C ALA A 22 -11.24 8.97 -0.56
N SER A 23 -10.02 9.48 -0.73
CA SER A 23 -9.74 10.92 -0.67
C SER A 23 -10.44 11.69 -1.79
N GLU A 24 -10.40 11.18 -3.02
CA GLU A 24 -11.07 11.77 -4.18
C GLU A 24 -12.60 11.77 -4.05
N ALA A 25 -13.15 10.77 -3.37
CA ALA A 25 -14.58 10.68 -3.08
C ALA A 25 -15.04 11.54 -1.87
N GLY A 26 -14.11 12.16 -1.14
CA GLY A 26 -14.42 12.87 0.11
C GLY A 26 -14.76 11.94 1.28
N ASP A 27 -14.44 10.65 1.19
CA ASP A 27 -14.59 9.67 2.26
C ASP A 27 -13.38 9.74 3.20
N GLU A 28 -13.41 10.70 4.12
CA GLU A 28 -12.33 10.93 5.09
C GLU A 28 -12.10 9.72 6.01
N HIS A 29 -13.18 9.02 6.37
CA HIS A 29 -13.08 7.83 7.22
C HIS A 29 -12.40 6.67 6.48
N GLY A 30 -12.82 6.40 5.24
CA GLY A 30 -12.19 5.41 4.37
C GLY A 30 -10.72 5.73 4.09
N ALA A 31 -10.40 7.00 3.80
CA ALA A 31 -9.02 7.43 3.57
C ALA A 31 -8.15 7.20 4.82
N SER A 32 -8.66 7.51 6.01
CA SER A 32 -7.97 7.24 7.27
C SER A 32 -7.77 5.73 7.51
N ALA A 33 -8.80 4.91 7.29
CA ALA A 33 -8.73 3.47 7.49
C ALA A 33 -7.70 2.83 6.55
N HIS A 34 -7.78 3.11 5.24
CA HIS A 34 -6.82 2.62 4.26
C HIS A 34 -5.41 3.16 4.49
N GLY A 35 -5.28 4.37 5.04
CA GLY A 35 -3.99 4.96 5.43
C GLY A 35 -3.32 4.18 6.56
N ALA A 36 -4.08 3.75 7.56
CA ALA A 36 -3.59 2.92 8.66
C ALA A 36 -3.15 1.54 8.14
N ASP A 37 -3.92 0.92 7.25
CA ASP A 37 -3.55 -0.35 6.61
C ASP A 37 -2.26 -0.23 5.80
N LEU A 38 -2.14 0.82 4.98
CA LEU A 38 -0.93 1.11 4.21
C LEU A 38 0.30 1.29 5.12
N ALA A 39 0.16 2.02 6.23
CA ALA A 39 1.23 2.20 7.20
C ALA A 39 1.65 0.87 7.83
N ASN A 40 0.69 0.01 8.16
CA ASN A 40 0.95 -1.32 8.71
C ASN A 40 1.71 -2.21 7.72
N LEU A 41 1.30 -2.23 6.44
CA LEU A 41 1.96 -3.02 5.40
C LEU A 41 3.39 -2.55 5.12
N ARG A 42 3.62 -1.22 5.13
CA ARG A 42 4.98 -0.66 4.98
C ARG A 42 5.90 -1.06 6.14
N ARG A 43 5.38 -1.09 7.37
CA ARG A 43 6.13 -1.56 8.54
C ARG A 43 6.51 -3.03 8.40
N LEU A 44 5.55 -3.87 8.04
CA LEU A 44 5.77 -5.30 7.78
C LEU A 44 6.84 -5.51 6.70
N ALA A 45 6.79 -4.73 5.62
CA ALA A 45 7.80 -4.81 4.56
C ALA A 45 9.20 -4.48 5.09
N SER A 46 9.33 -3.43 5.91
CA SER A 46 10.59 -3.06 6.55
C SER A 46 11.11 -4.15 7.49
N GLU A 47 10.25 -4.74 8.30
CA GLU A 47 10.61 -5.81 9.26
C GLU A 47 11.13 -7.07 8.55
N HIS A 48 10.64 -7.33 7.33
CA HIS A 48 11.01 -8.50 6.54
C HIS A 48 12.02 -8.20 5.41
N GLY A 49 12.58 -6.99 5.35
CA GLY A 49 13.56 -6.60 4.33
C GLY A 49 13.01 -6.58 2.90
N VAL A 50 11.71 -6.34 2.73
CA VAL A 50 11.06 -6.23 1.41
C VAL A 50 11.13 -4.77 0.94
N ASP A 51 11.84 -4.53 -0.15
CA ASP A 51 11.83 -3.22 -0.81
C ASP A 51 10.49 -2.97 -1.53
N VAL A 52 9.82 -1.89 -1.16
CA VAL A 52 8.49 -1.49 -1.65
C VAL A 52 8.52 -0.22 -2.51
N SER A 53 9.71 0.20 -2.93
CA SER A 53 9.91 1.34 -3.82
C SER A 53 9.23 1.14 -5.18
N GLU A 54 9.17 -0.10 -5.67
CA GLU A 54 8.51 -0.45 -6.93
C GLU A 54 6.98 -0.41 -6.87
N ALA A 55 6.37 -0.55 -5.68
CA ALA A 55 4.92 -0.48 -5.52
C ALA A 55 4.35 0.95 -5.68
N GLY A 56 5.18 1.93 -6.05
CA GLY A 56 4.83 3.34 -6.21
C GLY A 56 5.00 3.91 -7.60
N GLN A 57 5.48 3.14 -8.57
CA GLN A 57 5.58 3.63 -9.94
C GLN A 57 4.33 3.20 -10.71
N PRO A 58 3.54 4.13 -11.25
CA PRO A 58 2.63 3.77 -12.33
C PRO A 58 3.48 3.21 -13.48
N GLU A 59 3.08 2.08 -14.03
CA GLU A 59 3.68 1.57 -15.27
C GLU A 59 3.58 2.69 -16.33
N SER A 60 4.73 3.12 -16.85
CA SER A 60 4.82 4.14 -17.91
C SER A 60 4.41 3.58 -19.27
#